data_AF-A0A2D2Q454-F1
#
_entry.id   AF-A0A2D2Q454-F1
#
_cell.length_a   1.000
_cell.length_b   1.000
_cell.length_c   1.000
_cell.angle_alpha   90.00
_cell.angle_beta   90.00
_cell.angle_gamma   90.00
#
_symmetry.space_group_name_H-M   'P 1'
#
loop_
_entity.id
_entity.type
_entity.pdbx_description
1 polymer ?
#
loop_
_entity_poly.entity_id
_entity_poly.type
_entity_poly.pdbx_seq_one_letter_code
_entity_poly.pdbx_strand_id
1 'polypeptide(L)'
;MLAHVLLLNLTIAPLWPGTLYGHTAQTHTYRYCRVNFGMVSYCGRWFTGKTVLWDRNAYRTCHVFNGRLSYCGAWFTGETVIWANNAYRTCHIFNGRLSYCGQRFSGEAILSEGQF
;
A
#
# COMPACT_ATOMS: atom_id res chain seq x y z
N MET A 1 -67.90 25.25 -23.08
CA MET A 1 -66.55 24.99 -23.63
C MET A 1 -65.80 24.17 -22.60
N LEU A 2 -65.41 22.95 -22.99
CA LEU A 2 -64.85 21.91 -22.14
C LEU A 2 -63.38 22.18 -21.79
N ALA A 3 -63.04 21.92 -20.53
CA ALA A 3 -61.70 21.96 -19.95
C ALA A 3 -60.73 21.01 -20.66
N HIS A 4 -59.47 21.42 -20.81
CA HIS A 4 -58.35 20.50 -21.09
C HIS A 4 -57.28 20.72 -20.02
N VAL A 5 -57.20 19.75 -19.12
CA VAL A 5 -56.20 19.62 -18.06
C VAL A 5 -54.90 19.13 -18.71
N LEU A 6 -53.83 19.92 -18.58
CA LEU A 6 -52.46 19.54 -18.95
C LEU A 6 -51.95 18.52 -17.93
N LEU A 7 -51.85 17.25 -18.33
CA LEU A 7 -51.22 16.19 -17.53
C LEU A 7 -49.70 16.25 -17.70
N LEU A 8 -48.98 16.47 -16.60
CA LEU A 8 -47.53 16.32 -16.50
C LEU A 8 -47.14 14.84 -16.62
N ASN A 9 -46.33 14.50 -17.62
CA ASN A 9 -45.65 13.21 -17.71
C ASN A 9 -44.34 13.24 -16.91
N LEU A 10 -44.40 12.79 -15.66
CA LEU A 10 -43.21 12.46 -14.85
C LEU A 10 -42.75 11.04 -15.21
N THR A 11 -41.70 10.92 -16.01
CA THR A 11 -40.99 9.66 -16.23
C THR A 11 -40.16 9.34 -14.99
N ILE A 12 -40.61 8.37 -14.20
CA ILE A 12 -39.86 7.86 -13.04
C ILE A 12 -38.71 7.01 -13.59
N ALA A 13 -37.48 7.51 -13.46
CA ALA A 13 -36.28 6.75 -13.77
C ALA A 13 -36.15 5.56 -12.77
N PRO A 14 -35.83 4.35 -13.24
CA PRO A 14 -35.70 3.20 -12.35
C PRO A 14 -34.48 3.33 -11.44
N LEU A 15 -34.72 3.24 -10.13
CA LEU A 15 -33.70 3.13 -9.09
C LEU A 15 -32.99 1.78 -9.26
N TRP A 16 -31.86 1.76 -9.96
CA TRP A 16 -30.95 0.62 -9.92
C TRP A 16 -30.19 0.66 -8.59
N PRO A 17 -30.26 -0.41 -7.77
CA PRO A 17 -29.47 -0.48 -6.55
C PRO A 17 -27.99 -0.41 -6.93
N GLY A 18 -27.37 0.71 -6.54
CA GLY A 18 -25.97 0.99 -6.82
C GLY A 18 -25.10 -0.16 -6.36
N THR A 19 -24.33 -0.71 -7.28
CA THR A 19 -23.14 -1.49 -6.95
C THR A 19 -22.14 -0.51 -6.36
N LEU A 20 -22.24 -0.27 -5.05
CA LEU A 20 -21.14 0.29 -4.27
C LEU A 20 -20.00 -0.72 -4.37
N TYR A 21 -19.16 -0.58 -5.39
CA TYR A 21 -17.80 -1.07 -5.34
C TYR A 21 -17.14 -0.33 -4.18
N GLY A 22 -17.29 -0.87 -2.97
CA GLY A 22 -16.40 -0.58 -1.87
C GLY A 22 -15.03 -1.02 -2.33
N HIS A 23 -14.27 -0.12 -2.94
CA HIS A 23 -12.82 -0.18 -2.85
C HIS A 23 -12.54 -0.13 -1.35
N THR A 24 -12.38 -1.31 -0.75
CA THR A 24 -11.79 -1.41 0.58
C THR A 24 -10.49 -0.64 0.48
N ALA A 25 -10.40 0.49 1.20
CA ALA A 25 -9.14 1.18 1.35
C ALA A 25 -8.15 0.13 1.82
N GLN A 26 -7.19 -0.24 0.96
CA GLN A 26 -6.17 -1.23 1.30
C GLN A 26 -5.36 -0.63 2.45
N THR A 27 -5.76 -0.97 3.66
CA THR A 27 -5.05 -0.61 4.87
C THR A 27 -3.80 -1.47 4.88
N HIS A 28 -2.72 -0.95 4.30
CA HIS A 28 -1.42 -1.59 4.34
C HIS A 28 -1.01 -1.71 5.81
N THR A 29 -1.00 -2.93 6.31
CA THR A 29 -0.53 -3.22 7.66
C THR A 29 0.90 -3.78 7.57
N TYR A 30 1.79 -3.38 8.48
CA TYR A 30 3.21 -3.72 8.44
C TYR A 30 3.60 -4.67 9.56
N ARG A 31 4.36 -5.71 9.23
CA ARG A 31 4.79 -6.77 10.15
C ARG A 31 6.28 -7.05 10.06
N TYR A 32 6.83 -7.65 11.11
CA TYR A 32 8.13 -8.31 11.05
C TYR A 32 7.98 -9.64 10.31
N CYS A 33 8.75 -9.83 9.24
CA CYS A 33 8.70 -11.02 8.39
C CYS A 33 10.09 -11.63 8.24
N ARG A 34 10.15 -12.96 8.35
CA ARG A 34 11.34 -13.74 8.04
C ARG A 34 11.40 -14.01 6.55
N VAL A 35 12.47 -13.55 5.91
CA VAL A 35 12.77 -13.79 4.50
C VAL A 35 13.93 -14.77 4.41
N ASN A 36 13.80 -15.79 3.57
CA ASN A 36 14.85 -16.74 3.24
C ASN A 36 15.09 -16.72 1.73
N PHE A 37 16.32 -16.37 1.34
CA PHE A 37 16.76 -16.32 -0.05
C PHE A 37 15.81 -15.52 -0.97
N GLY A 38 15.34 -14.38 -0.47
CA GLY A 38 14.46 -13.46 -1.18
C GLY A 38 12.96 -13.82 -1.14
N MET A 39 12.57 -14.88 -0.46
CA MET A 39 11.16 -15.27 -0.31
C MET A 39 10.70 -15.18 1.14
N VAL A 40 9.47 -14.72 1.35
CA VAL A 40 8.87 -14.69 2.70
C VAL A 40 8.58 -16.12 3.15
N SER A 41 8.97 -16.42 4.37
CA SER A 41 8.70 -17.72 5.01
C SER A 41 7.64 -17.63 6.09
N TYR A 42 7.65 -16.53 6.86
CA TYR A 42 6.69 -16.30 7.93
C TYR A 42 6.62 -14.81 8.27
N CYS A 43 5.45 -14.31 8.63
CA CYS A 43 5.24 -12.97 9.17
C CYS A 43 4.56 -13.07 10.54
N GLY A 44 5.11 -12.35 11.52
CA GLY A 44 4.69 -12.42 12.90
C GLY A 44 3.98 -11.16 13.36
N ARG A 45 4.51 -10.58 14.44
CA ARG A 45 3.94 -9.43 15.15
C ARG A 45 3.89 -8.17 14.29
N TRP A 46 2.98 -7.28 14.67
CA TRP A 46 2.86 -5.93 14.12
C TRP A 46 4.14 -5.11 14.35
N PHE A 47 4.53 -4.33 13.34
CA PHE A 47 5.66 -3.43 13.42
C PHE A 47 5.26 -2.12 14.11
N THR A 48 6.14 -1.61 14.98
CA THR A 48 6.06 -0.24 15.51
C THR A 48 7.47 0.35 15.47
N GLY A 49 7.62 1.51 14.83
CA GLY A 49 8.93 2.15 14.65
C GLY A 49 9.06 2.88 13.32
N LYS A 50 10.31 3.10 12.91
CA LYS A 50 10.67 3.71 11.62
C LYS A 50 11.04 2.63 10.60
N THR A 51 10.49 2.70 9.40
CA THR A 51 10.85 1.83 8.27
C THR A 51 10.87 2.64 6.97
N VAL A 52 11.38 2.06 5.88
CA VAL A 52 11.45 2.71 4.56
C VAL A 52 10.30 2.21 3.70
N LEU A 53 9.47 3.13 3.22
CA LEU A 53 8.31 2.82 2.38
C LEU A 53 8.31 3.67 1.11
N TRP A 54 7.63 3.18 0.08
CA TRP A 54 7.31 3.97 -1.11
C TRP A 54 6.10 4.87 -0.81
N ASP A 55 6.33 6.18 -0.71
CA ASP A 55 5.30 7.19 -0.45
C ASP A 55 5.51 8.42 -1.34
N ARG A 56 4.43 8.89 -1.98
CA ARG A 56 4.43 10.06 -2.88
C ARG A 56 5.59 10.02 -3.89
N ASN A 57 5.69 8.91 -4.62
CA ASN A 57 6.68 8.66 -5.67
C ASN A 57 8.16 8.68 -5.23
N ALA A 58 8.44 8.40 -3.96
CA ALA A 58 9.79 8.28 -3.44
C ALA A 58 9.88 7.30 -2.26
N TYR A 59 11.05 6.70 -2.04
CA TYR A 59 11.35 6.00 -0.80
C TYR A 59 11.58 7.01 0.34
N ARG A 60 10.81 6.88 1.42
CA ARG A 60 10.82 7.78 2.56
C ARG A 60 10.98 7.01 3.85
N THR A 61 11.54 7.67 4.87
CA THR A 61 11.48 7.16 6.24
C THR A 61 10.09 7.43 6.80
N CYS A 62 9.37 6.37 7.17
CA CYS A 62 8.00 6.42 7.63
C CYS A 62 7.87 5.84 9.03
N HIS A 63 6.97 6.43 9.81
CA HIS A 63 6.60 5.96 11.14
C HIS A 63 5.37 5.08 11.04
N VAL A 64 5.45 3.92 11.67
CA VAL A 64 4.37 2.95 11.79
C VAL A 64 4.09 2.72 13.26
N PHE A 65 2.81 2.66 13.62
CA PHE A 65 2.36 2.35 14.97
C PHE A 65 1.34 1.21 14.93
N ASN A 66 1.62 0.14 15.67
CA ASN A 66 0.82 -1.07 15.71
C ASN A 66 0.42 -1.58 14.31
N GLY A 67 1.41 -1.66 13.42
CA GLY A 67 1.26 -2.10 12.04
C GLY A 67 0.62 -1.07 11.11
N ARG A 68 0.17 0.10 11.56
CA ARG A 68 -0.50 1.08 10.70
C ARG A 68 0.43 2.25 10.40
N LEU A 69 0.48 2.65 9.12
CA LEU A 69 1.23 3.85 8.72
C LEU A 69 0.69 5.08 9.46
N SER A 70 1.55 5.81 10.14
CA SER A 70 1.22 7.07 10.81
C SER A 70 1.56 8.27 9.94
N TYR A 71 2.83 8.40 9.52
CA TYR A 71 3.28 9.45 8.60
C TYR A 71 4.61 9.10 7.94
N CYS A 72 4.92 9.76 6.82
CA CYS A 72 6.21 9.66 6.13
C CYS A 72 6.92 11.01 6.12
N GLY A 73 8.20 11.00 6.53
CA GLY A 73 9.04 12.18 6.63
C GLY A 73 9.88 12.43 5.38
N ALA A 74 11.18 12.63 5.61
CA ALA A 74 12.18 12.93 4.59
C ALA A 74 12.45 11.74 3.64
N TRP A 75 13.06 12.07 2.50
CA TRP A 75 13.60 11.08 1.58
C TRP A 75 14.65 10.20 2.27
N PHE A 76 14.65 8.92 1.92
CA PHE A 76 15.62 7.96 2.41
C PHE A 76 16.86 7.93 1.51
N THR A 77 18.03 7.77 2.14
CA THR A 77 19.29 7.44 1.47
C THR A 77 19.97 6.34 2.30
N GLY A 78 20.39 5.26 1.66
CA GLY A 78 20.98 4.08 2.30
C GLY A 78 20.44 2.76 1.76
N GLU A 79 20.71 1.67 2.46
CA GLU A 79 20.25 0.32 2.09
C GLU A 79 18.90 -0.01 2.74
N THR A 80 18.00 -0.64 1.97
CA THR A 80 16.74 -1.19 2.47
C THR A 80 16.33 -2.45 1.70
N VAL A 81 15.38 -3.21 2.24
CA VAL A 81 14.84 -4.42 1.59
C VAL A 81 13.66 -4.05 0.70
N ILE A 82 13.73 -4.40 -0.59
CA ILE A 82 12.70 -4.12 -1.59
C ILE A 82 12.42 -5.38 -2.42
N TRP A 83 11.15 -5.56 -2.82
CA TRP A 83 10.78 -6.55 -3.82
C TRP A 83 11.24 -6.12 -5.21
N ALA A 84 12.22 -6.81 -5.77
CA ALA A 84 12.79 -6.52 -7.09
C ALA A 84 13.25 -7.81 -7.77
N ASN A 85 13.00 -7.93 -9.08
CA ASN A 85 13.38 -9.12 -9.86
C ASN A 85 12.87 -10.43 -9.25
N ASN A 86 11.58 -10.45 -8.88
CA ASN A 86 10.86 -11.59 -8.29
C ASN A 86 11.47 -12.13 -6.97
N ALA A 87 12.11 -11.27 -6.19
CA ALA A 87 12.65 -11.60 -4.87
C ALA A 87 12.80 -10.35 -4.00
N TYR A 88 12.80 -10.51 -2.68
CA TYR A 88 13.30 -9.50 -1.76
C TYR A 88 14.82 -9.39 -1.84
N ARG A 89 15.32 -8.18 -2.01
CA ARG A 89 16.75 -7.87 -2.18
C ARG A 89 17.15 -6.69 -1.32
N THR A 90 18.41 -6.64 -0.92
CA THR A 90 19.00 -5.43 -0.34
C THR A 90 19.28 -4.45 -1.48
N CYS A 91 18.75 -3.24 -1.40
CA CYS A 91 18.85 -2.24 -2.45
C CYS A 91 19.30 -0.89 -1.90
N HIS A 92 20.16 -0.22 -2.66
CA HIS A 92 20.62 1.12 -2.38
C HIS A 92 19.61 2.14 -2.89
N ILE A 93 19.21 3.05 -2.01
CA ILE A 93 18.38 4.21 -2.30
C ILE A 93 19.24 5.47 -2.16
N PHE A 94 19.09 6.39 -3.11
CA PHE A 94 19.70 7.71 -3.04
C PHE A 94 18.65 8.79 -3.27
N ASN A 95 18.49 9.70 -2.31
CA ASN A 95 17.51 10.78 -2.36
C ASN A 95 16.10 10.29 -2.73
N GLY A 96 15.67 9.20 -2.09
CA GLY A 96 14.36 8.60 -2.28
C GLY A 96 14.17 7.84 -3.59
N ARG A 97 15.23 7.62 -4.38
CA ARG A 97 15.17 6.87 -5.63
C ARG A 97 16.00 5.59 -5.55
N LEU A 98 15.46 4.52 -6.12
CA LEU A 98 16.20 3.26 -6.28
C LEU A 98 17.41 3.49 -7.18
N SER A 99 18.62 3.19 -6.67
CA SER A 99 19.87 3.26 -7.43
C SER A 99 20.22 1.89 -8.02
N TYR A 100 20.37 0.88 -7.18
CA TYR A 100 20.65 -0.50 -7.59
C TYR A 100 20.20 -1.48 -6.52
N CYS A 101 20.06 -2.75 -6.88
CA CYS A 101 19.80 -3.84 -5.95
C CYS A 101 20.96 -4.83 -5.97
N GLY A 102 21.45 -5.16 -4.77
CA GLY A 102 22.48 -6.17 -4.55
C GLY A 102 21.90 -7.58 -4.51
N GLN A 103 22.39 -8.38 -3.57
CA GLN A 103 22.04 -9.80 -3.41
C GLN A 103 20.60 -10.02 -2.92
N ARG A 104 20.11 -11.25 -3.04
CA ARG A 104 18.84 -11.66 -2.41
C ARG A 104 18.96 -11.54 -0.89
N PHE A 105 17.92 -11.01 -0.27
CA PHE A 105 17.88 -10.79 1.17
C PHE A 105 17.56 -12.09 1.92
N SER A 106 18.21 -12.30 3.06
CA SER A 106 17.84 -13.32 4.06
C SER A 106 17.96 -12.71 5.45
N GLY A 107 16.92 -12.82 6.26
CA GLY A 107 16.85 -12.16 7.56
C GLY A 107 15.44 -11.70 7.92
N GLU A 108 15.34 -10.76 8.85
CA GLU A 108 14.08 -10.14 9.22
C GLU A 108 13.90 -8.80 8.48
N ALA A 109 12.74 -8.58 7.87
CA ALA A 109 12.38 -7.35 7.17
C ALA A 109 10.98 -6.87 7.59
N ILE A 110 10.71 -5.58 7.39
CA ILE A 110 9.39 -4.99 7.62
C ILE A 110 8.63 -4.95 6.29
N LEU A 111 7.57 -5.73 6.18
CA LEU A 111 6.80 -5.88 4.94
C LEU A 111 5.33 -5.52 5.16
N SER A 112 4.65 -5.05 4.12
CA SER A 112 3.20 -4.81 4.17
C SER A 112 2.40 -6.06 3.79
N GLU A 113 1.29 -6.30 4.47
CA GLU A 113 0.28 -7.27 4.01
C GLU A 113 -0.14 -6.92 2.57
N GLY A 114 -0.07 -7.90 1.67
CA GLY A 114 -0.27 -7.73 0.22
C GLY A 114 1.00 -7.73 -0.62
N GLN A 115 2.20 -7.71 -0.01
CA GLN A 115 3.49 -7.87 -0.70
C GLN A 115 4.09 -9.29 -0.56
N PHE A 116 3.39 -10.21 0.11
CA PHE A 116 3.81 -11.59 0.31
C PHE A 116 2.62 -12.54 0.38
#